data_AF-A0A932L8T6-F1
#
_entry.id   AF-A0A932L8T6-F1
#
_cell.length_a   1.000
_cell.length_b   1.000
_cell.length_c   1.000
_cell.angle_alpha   90.00
_cell.angle_beta   90.00
_cell.angle_gamma   90.00
#
_symmetry.space_group_name_H-M   'P 1'
#
loop_
_entity.id
_entity.type
_entity.pdbx_description
1 polymer ?
#
loop_
_entity_poly.entity_id
_entity_poly.type
_entity_poly.pdbx_seq_one_letter_code
_entity_poly.pdbx_strand_id
1 'polypeptide(L)' 'MEKWLCLSAMILAGIFLLVYGLDLITGVPFGRQGKVQDVVFVIASALVLWQGYEVWREVT' A
#
# COMPACT_ATOMS: atom_id res chain seq x y z
N MET A 1 -14.90 -16.62 1.76
CA MET A 1 -15.15 -15.18 1.90
C MET A 1 -13.88 -14.43 2.28
N GLU A 2 -13.12 -14.94 3.26
CA GLU A 2 -11.92 -14.29 3.81
C GLU A 2 -10.76 -14.10 2.81
N LYS A 3 -10.50 -15.08 1.94
CA LYS A 3 -9.47 -14.96 0.88
C LYS A 3 -9.70 -13.75 -0.03
N TRP A 4 -10.90 -13.61 -0.57
CA TRP A 4 -11.21 -12.51 -1.50
C TRP A 4 -11.08 -11.14 -0.81
N LEU A 5 -11.43 -11.06 0.47
CA LEU A 5 -11.24 -9.85 1.27
C LEU A 5 -9.74 -9.53 1.46
N CYS A 6 -8.94 -10.53 1.86
CA CYS A 6 -7.49 -10.38 2.02
C CYS A 6 -6.82 -9.94 0.70
N LEU A 7 -7.15 -10.59 -0.41
CA LEU A 7 -6.63 -10.25 -1.73
C LEU A 7 -7.02 -8.83 -2.14
N SER A 8 -8.27 -8.43 -1.93
CA SER A 8 -8.72 -7.07 -2.26
C SER A 8 -7.99 -6.00 -1.44
N ALA A 9 -7.77 -6.25 -0.15
CA ALA A 9 -7.03 -5.36 0.74
C ALA A 9 -5.56 -5.22 0.30
N MET A 10 -4.91 -6.34 -0.07
CA MET A 10 -3.55 -6.32 -0.60
C MET A 10 -3.45 -5.57 -1.93
N ILE A 11 -4.41 -5.75 -2.84
CA ILE A 11 -4.43 -5.03 -4.12
C ILE A 11 -4.53 -3.52 -3.88
N LEU A 12 -5.46 -3.08 -3.03
CA LEU A 12 -5.60 -1.65 -2.71
C LEU A 12 -4.35 -1.10 -2.02
N ALA A 13 -3.77 -1.84 -1.07
CA ALA A 13 -2.51 -1.45 -0.44
C ALA A 13 -1.36 -1.33 -1.46
N GLY A 14 -1.27 -2.25 -2.42
CA GLY A 14 -0.30 -2.17 -3.52
C GLY A 14 -0.48 -0.92 -4.39
N ILE A 15 -1.72 -0.57 -4.73
CA ILE A 15 -2.00 0.67 -5.47
C ILE A 15 -1.56 1.89 -4.67
N PHE A 16 -1.86 1.95 -3.37
CA PHE A 16 -1.44 3.05 -2.52
C PHE A 16 0.08 3.16 -2.41
N LEU A 17 0.77 2.04 -2.25
CA LEU A 17 2.23 2.00 -2.21
C LEU A 17 2.83 2.54 -3.52
N LEU A 18 2.26 2.16 -4.66
CA LEU A 18 2.70 2.65 -5.97
C LEU A 18 2.46 4.15 -6.14
N VAL A 19 1.26 4.65 -5.86
CA VAL A 19 0.93 6.07 -6.08
C VAL A 19 1.71 6.98 -5.13
N TYR A 20 1.73 6.69 -3.83
CA TYR A 20 2.44 7.52 -2.86
C TYR A 20 3.97 7.32 -2.92
N GLY A 21 4.43 6.13 -3.29
CA GLY A 21 5.85 5.89 -3.57
C GLY A 21 6.32 6.66 -4.80
N LEU A 22 5.51 6.68 -5.86
CA LEU A 22 5.79 7.47 -7.06
C LEU A 22 5.78 8.96 -6.76
N ASP A 23 4.83 9.46 -5.95
CA ASP A 23 4.79 10.87 -5.57
C ASP A 23 6.00 11.27 -4.73
N LEU A 24 6.45 10.41 -3.82
CA LEU A 24 7.65 10.67 -3.03
C LEU A 24 8.90 10.82 -3.93
N ILE A 25 9.06 9.92 -4.92
CA ILE A 25 10.24 9.88 -5.81
C ILE A 25 10.20 10.97 -6.89
N THR A 26 9.05 11.16 -7.54
CA THR A 26 8.91 12.01 -8.73
C THR A 26 8.11 13.29 -8.50
N GLY A 27 7.24 13.31 -7.49
CA GLY A 27 6.27 14.38 -7.25
C GLY A 27 5.03 14.33 -8.12
N VAL A 28 4.78 13.22 -8.81
CA VAL A 28 3.55 12.95 -9.56
C VAL A 28 2.84 11.80 -8.87
N PRO A 29 1.51 11.86 -8.62
CA PRO A 29 0.52 12.81 -9.16
C PRO A 29 0.14 14.01 -8.27
N PHE A 30 0.61 14.10 -7.03
CA PHE A 30 0.14 15.05 -6.03
C PHE A 30 1.04 16.28 -5.85
N GLY A 31 2.18 16.35 -6.55
CA GLY A 31 3.01 17.55 -6.57
C GLY A 31 3.86 17.75 -5.32
N ARG A 32 4.14 16.68 -4.54
CA ARG A 32 4.88 16.74 -3.25
C ARG A 32 4.30 17.72 -2.23
N GLN A 33 3.00 18.03 -2.32
CA GLN A 33 2.37 19.00 -1.42
C GLN A 33 2.37 18.52 0.04
N GLY A 34 2.50 17.21 0.27
CA GLY A 34 2.56 16.61 1.60
C GLY A 34 3.60 15.50 1.73
N LYS A 35 4.90 15.83 1.73
CA LYS A 35 5.97 14.81 1.88
C LYS A 35 5.80 13.89 3.11
N VAL A 36 5.29 14.43 4.22
CA VAL A 36 4.99 13.63 5.42
C VAL A 36 3.86 12.64 5.15
N GLN A 37 2.82 13.08 4.45
CA GLN A 37 1.72 12.21 4.03
C GLN A 37 2.23 11.08 3.14
N ASP A 38 3.06 11.40 2.14
CA ASP A 38 3.62 10.39 1.22
C ASP A 38 4.40 9.32 1.97
N VAL A 39 5.28 9.73 2.90
CA VAL A 39 6.06 8.79 3.72
C VAL A 39 5.16 7.92 4.60
N VAL A 40 4.18 8.52 5.27
CA VAL A 40 3.26 7.77 6.16
C VAL A 40 2.44 6.77 5.35
N PHE A 41 1.90 7.16 4.19
CA PHE A 41 1.13 6.26 3.34
C PHE A 41 1.97 5.14 2.72
N VAL A 42 3.22 5.43 2.34
CA VAL A 42 4.17 4.40 1.88
C VAL A 42 4.44 3.37 2.98
N ILE A 43 4.73 3.81 4.20
CA ILE A 43 4.98 2.90 5.32
C ILE A 43 3.72 2.10 5.67
N ALA A 44 2.57 2.76 5.80
CA ALA A 44 1.32 2.11 6.15
C ALA A 44 0.91 1.05 5.11
N SER A 45 0.99 1.38 3.82
CA SER A 45 0.65 0.44 2.74
C SER A 45 1.62 -0.74 2.66
N ALA A 46 2.92 -0.51 2.90
CA ALA A 46 3.90 -1.59 2.98
C ALA A 46 3.61 -2.56 4.14
N LEU A 47 3.22 -2.04 5.32
CA LEU A 47 2.85 -2.86 6.48
C LEU A 47 1.59 -3.69 6.20
N VAL A 48 0.57 -3.09 5.57
CA VAL A 48 -0.67 -3.80 5.19
C VAL A 48 -0.39 -4.89 4.17
N LEU A 49 0.46 -4.63 3.18
CA LEU A 49 0.88 -5.65 2.21
C LEU A 49 1.61 -6.80 2.87
N TRP A 50 2.53 -6.51 3.79
CA TRP A 50 3.28 -7.54 4.51
C TRP A 50 2.35 -8.40 5.37
N GLN A 51 1.49 -7.78 6.19
CA GLN A 51 0.51 -8.50 7.01
C GLN A 51 -0.46 -9.32 6.15
N GLY A 52 -0.95 -8.72 5.05
CA GLY A 52 -1.83 -9.41 4.10
C GLY A 52 -1.15 -10.62 3.46
N TYR A 53 0.15 -10.51 3.13
CA TYR A 53 0.91 -11.63 2.55
C TYR A 53 1.10 -12.79 3.53
N GLU A 54 1.43 -12.51 4.80
CA GLU A 54 1.53 -13.53 5.84
C GLU A 54 0.19 -14.27 6.01
N VAL A 55 -0.91 -13.52 6.16
CA VAL A 55 -2.27 -14.10 6.30
C VAL A 55 -2.67 -14.89 5.05
N TRP A 56 -2.38 -14.38 3.84
CA TRP A 56 -2.70 -15.07 2.60
C TRP A 56 -1.99 -16.42 2.49
N ARG A 57 -0.74 -16.52 2.98
CA ARG A 57 0.02 -17.76 3.03
C ARG A 57 -0.50 -18.75 4.05
N GLU A 58 -1.02 -18.28 5.19
CA GLU A 58 -1.62 -19.15 6.20
C GLU A 58 -2.97 -19.73 5.75
N VAL A 59 -3.76 -18.94 5.00
CA VAL A 59 -5.10 -19.33 4.53
C VAL A 59 -5.06 -20.13 3.21
N THR A 60 -3.87 -20.41 2.65
CA THR A 60 -3.68 -21.15 1.38
C THR A 60 -3.12 -22.53 1.56
#